data_AF-W5T5Z0-F1
#
_entry.id   AF-W5T5Z0-F1
#
_cell.length_a   1.000
_cell.length_b   1.000
_cell.length_c   1.000
_cell.angle_alpha   90.00
_cell.angle_beta   90.00
_cell.angle_gamma   90.00
#
_symmetry.space_group_name_H-M   'P 1'
#
loop_
_entity.id
_entity.type
_entity.pdbx_description
1 polymer ?
#
loop_
_entity_poly.entity_id
_entity_poly.type
_entity_poly.pdbx_seq_one_letter_code
_entity_poly.pdbx_strand_id
1 'polypeptide(L)'
;MMKTRYSNNLLLVLILLLLLIIGCDLGFGRKDDPKLSVADIKLNKLLDKFRLHNEEREVVMYMRSVAMDPSVDFDQDYRTYNSNEFYNLLYGLGGFKIKMIIGVHFRTLERLKEAKAALAVVREGKMKGELSDRFRLRVRAYNLVLKNAFSDYHVKNVYDNLMDYNGESEGYFVEIRDDAKGVTEVGELYLELVAKERLVVNYMIKIVTNPKIGRGHGYKTYKNRIEFYELLSKLGIARVKELIRLHANNVTAKNEALHVINRVKDSQARQDLLNRLNVLEDGYPSRLKLVFSGPTPDLIYNQAVNSLDYIVSFVNIKNEADARRNP
;
A
#
# COMPACT_ATOMS: atom_id res chain seq x y z
N MET A 1 21.52 -25.70 29.01
CA MET A 1 20.90 -25.57 27.67
C MET A 1 19.37 -25.45 27.86
N MET A 2 18.85 -24.24 28.12
CA MET A 2 17.41 -24.05 28.39
C MET A 2 16.94 -22.61 28.10
N LYS A 3 17.31 -22.06 26.93
CA LYS A 3 16.99 -20.66 26.56
C LYS A 3 16.17 -20.49 25.28
N THR A 4 15.66 -21.56 24.68
CA THR A 4 14.95 -21.51 23.39
C THR A 4 13.48 -21.91 23.42
N ARG A 5 12.93 -22.37 24.55
CA ARG A 5 11.48 -22.67 24.66
C ARG A 5 10.61 -21.49 25.12
N TYR A 6 11.20 -20.53 25.85
CA TYR A 6 10.45 -19.36 26.34
C TYR A 6 10.32 -18.23 25.30
N SER A 7 11.26 -18.10 24.35
CA SER A 7 11.19 -17.07 23.30
C SER A 7 10.08 -17.35 22.29
N ASN A 8 9.88 -18.61 21.89
CA ASN A 8 8.84 -18.97 20.93
C ASN A 8 7.43 -18.83 21.53
N ASN A 9 7.26 -19.15 22.82
CA ASN A 9 5.99 -18.94 23.52
C ASN A 9 5.71 -17.45 23.75
N LEU A 10 6.73 -16.64 24.06
CA LEU A 10 6.56 -15.19 24.21
C LEU A 10 6.24 -14.52 22.86
N LEU A 11 6.86 -14.97 21.77
CA LEU A 11 6.57 -14.51 20.42
C LEU A 11 5.15 -14.92 19.98
N LEU A 12 4.71 -16.15 20.29
CA LEU A 12 3.35 -16.61 20.03
C LEU A 12 2.32 -15.79 20.82
N VAL A 13 2.60 -15.50 22.09
CA VAL A 13 1.73 -14.69 22.96
C VAL A 13 1.69 -13.24 22.47
N LEU A 14 2.81 -12.67 22.01
CA LEU A 14 2.85 -11.34 21.38
C LEU A 14 2.08 -11.30 20.05
N ILE A 15 2.16 -12.34 19.22
CA ILE A 15 1.38 -12.45 17.97
C ILE A 15 -0.12 -12.59 18.28
N LEU A 16 -0.50 -13.38 19.29
CA LEU A 16 -1.90 -13.51 19.74
C LEU A 16 -2.46 -12.22 20.35
N LEU A 17 -1.64 -11.47 21.09
CA LEU A 17 -2.01 -10.15 21.64
C LEU A 17 -2.14 -9.10 20.54
N LEU A 18 -1.29 -9.12 19.51
CA LEU A 18 -1.41 -8.26 18.34
C LEU A 18 -2.67 -8.57 17.53
N LEU A 19 -3.02 -9.85 17.37
CA LEU A 19 -4.28 -10.27 16.74
C LEU A 19 -5.53 -9.84 17.54
N LEU A 20 -5.44 -9.83 18.88
CA LEU A 20 -6.51 -9.33 19.77
C LEU A 20 -6.71 -7.81 19.65
N ILE A 21 -5.63 -7.03 19.53
CA ILE A 21 -5.71 -5.57 19.36
C ILE A 21 -6.26 -5.21 17.97
N ILE A 22 -5.93 -5.97 16.93
CA ILE A 22 -6.50 -5.81 15.58
C ILE A 22 -8.01 -6.13 15.59
N GLY A 23 -8.48 -6.98 16.51
CA GLY A 23 -9.91 -7.22 16.70
C GLY A 23 -10.66 -5.97 17.17
N CYS A 24 -10.14 -5.26 18.17
CA CYS A 24 -10.84 -4.13 18.81
C CYS A 24 -11.26 -3.00 17.86
N ASP A 25 -10.43 -2.64 16.86
CA ASP A 25 -10.73 -1.54 15.93
C ASP A 25 -11.56 -1.96 14.68
N LEU A 26 -12.06 -3.19 14.63
CA LEU A 26 -13.07 -3.65 13.65
C LEU A 26 -14.37 -4.11 14.35
N GLY A 27 -14.50 -3.92 15.66
CA GLY A 27 -15.59 -4.51 16.44
C GLY A 27 -15.41 -6.00 16.77
N PHE A 28 -14.24 -6.57 16.53
CA PHE A 28 -13.85 -7.94 16.92
C PHE A 28 -13.10 -8.02 18.27
N GLY A 29 -13.11 -6.95 19.06
CA GLY A 29 -12.49 -6.92 20.39
C GLY A 29 -13.43 -7.41 21.48
N ARG A 30 -13.10 -8.56 22.09
CA ARG A 30 -13.62 -8.89 23.43
C ARG A 30 -13.08 -7.85 24.42
N LYS A 31 -13.93 -6.92 24.83
CA LYS A 31 -13.88 -6.39 26.19
C LYS A 31 -14.36 -7.50 27.12
N ASP A 32 -13.56 -7.80 28.15
CA ASP A 32 -13.87 -8.54 29.38
C ASP A 32 -14.86 -9.69 29.24
N ASP A 33 -14.42 -10.96 29.31
CA ASP A 33 -15.25 -12.20 29.19
C ASP A 33 -16.75 -11.94 29.48
N PRO A 34 -17.52 -11.51 28.45
CA PRO A 34 -18.93 -11.31 28.64
C PRO A 34 -19.48 -12.71 28.51
N LYS A 35 -20.31 -13.15 29.46
CA LYS A 35 -21.18 -14.31 29.24
C LYS A 35 -21.74 -14.17 27.81
N LEU A 36 -21.38 -15.10 26.92
CA LEU A 36 -21.89 -15.11 25.55
C LEU A 36 -23.41 -14.93 25.64
N SER A 37 -23.95 -13.97 24.89
CA SER A 37 -25.39 -13.73 24.94
C SER A 37 -26.11 -15.01 24.51
N VAL A 38 -27.33 -15.20 24.99
CA VAL A 38 -28.16 -16.35 24.59
C VAL A 38 -28.29 -16.42 23.06
N ALA A 39 -28.35 -15.26 22.40
CA ALA A 39 -28.39 -15.15 20.95
C ALA A 39 -27.09 -15.64 20.29
N ASP A 40 -25.92 -15.32 20.85
CA ASP A 40 -24.63 -15.78 20.31
C ASP A 40 -24.45 -17.29 20.48
N ILE A 41 -24.87 -17.86 21.61
CA ILE A 41 -24.86 -19.31 21.83
C ILE A 41 -25.76 -20.00 20.80
N LYS A 42 -26.96 -19.45 20.57
CA LYS A 42 -27.92 -19.99 19.60
C LYS A 42 -27.36 -19.93 18.18
N LEU A 43 -26.75 -18.82 17.79
CA LEU A 43 -26.09 -18.66 16.50
C LEU A 43 -24.95 -19.66 16.34
N ASN A 44 -24.04 -19.77 17.31
CA ASN A 44 -22.91 -20.70 17.24
C ASN A 44 -23.35 -22.16 17.02
N LYS A 45 -24.41 -22.62 17.72
CA LYS A 45 -24.99 -23.95 17.49
C LYS A 45 -25.49 -24.14 16.06
N LEU A 46 -26.04 -23.09 15.45
CA LEU A 46 -26.47 -23.14 14.04
C LEU A 46 -25.27 -23.23 13.09
N LEU A 47 -24.21 -22.45 13.34
CA LEU A 47 -22.98 -22.52 12.55
C LEU A 47 -22.28 -23.88 12.70
N ASP A 48 -22.33 -24.50 13.88
CA ASP A 48 -21.87 -25.87 14.13
C ASP A 48 -22.70 -26.88 13.30
N LYS A 49 -24.03 -26.74 13.30
CA LYS A 49 -24.93 -27.58 12.48
C LYS A 49 -24.62 -27.47 10.98
N PHE A 50 -24.21 -26.29 10.52
CA PHE A 50 -23.80 -26.05 9.13
C PHE A 50 -22.37 -26.53 8.84
N ARG A 51 -21.63 -27.00 9.86
CA ARG A 51 -20.23 -27.42 9.75
C ARG A 51 -19.38 -26.32 9.12
N LEU A 52 -19.48 -25.10 9.66
CA LEU A 52 -18.63 -23.98 9.28
C LEU A 52 -17.34 -24.00 10.10
N HIS A 53 -16.21 -23.86 9.42
CA HIS A 53 -14.87 -23.73 9.99
C HIS A 53 -14.59 -22.28 10.42
N ASN A 54 -13.43 -22.03 11.03
CA ASN A 54 -13.14 -20.75 11.68
C ASN A 54 -13.22 -19.56 10.71
N GLU A 55 -12.61 -19.67 9.53
CA GLU A 55 -12.59 -18.62 8.52
C GLU A 55 -13.99 -18.37 7.93
N GLU A 56 -14.76 -19.43 7.72
CA GLU A 56 -16.16 -19.34 7.28
C GLU A 56 -17.04 -18.63 8.33
N ARG A 57 -16.79 -18.88 9.62
CA ARG A 57 -17.47 -18.19 10.72
C ARG A 57 -17.10 -16.72 10.78
N GLU A 58 -15.84 -16.36 10.55
CA GLU A 58 -15.41 -14.95 10.50
C GLU A 58 -16.21 -14.17 9.45
N VAL A 59 -16.43 -14.76 8.26
CA VAL A 59 -17.26 -14.16 7.20
C VAL A 59 -18.70 -13.93 7.67
N VAL A 60 -19.33 -14.94 8.27
CA VAL A 60 -20.71 -14.82 8.78
C VAL A 60 -20.81 -13.77 9.89
N MET A 61 -19.81 -13.70 10.77
CA MET A 61 -19.79 -12.73 11.87
C MET A 61 -19.58 -11.30 11.36
N TYR A 62 -18.78 -11.10 10.31
CA TYR A 62 -18.65 -9.81 9.65
C TYR A 62 -19.97 -9.37 8.99
N MET A 63 -20.61 -10.26 8.24
CA MET A 63 -21.91 -9.96 7.63
C MET A 63 -22.97 -9.64 8.68
N ARG A 64 -22.96 -10.37 9.80
CA ARG A 64 -23.81 -10.10 10.96
C ARG A 64 -23.58 -8.70 11.50
N SER A 65 -22.32 -8.30 11.73
CA SER A 65 -22.03 -6.98 12.27
C SER A 65 -22.55 -5.87 11.35
N VAL A 66 -22.43 -6.03 10.03
CA VAL A 66 -22.96 -5.06 9.06
C VAL A 66 -24.49 -5.05 9.03
N ALA A 67 -25.13 -6.22 8.94
CA ALA A 67 -26.60 -6.32 8.89
C ALA A 67 -27.27 -5.71 10.13
N MET A 68 -26.63 -5.84 11.28
CA MET A 68 -27.13 -5.35 12.58
C MET A 68 -26.69 -3.93 12.93
N ASP A 69 -25.78 -3.31 12.18
CA ASP A 69 -25.29 -1.96 12.47
C ASP A 69 -26.25 -0.91 11.87
N PRO A 70 -26.94 -0.10 12.70
CA PRO A 70 -27.85 0.94 12.23
C PRO A 70 -27.12 2.16 11.65
N SER A 71 -25.79 2.28 11.85
CA SER A 71 -25.01 3.43 11.39
C SER A 71 -24.43 3.27 9.98
N VAL A 72 -24.62 2.10 9.35
CA VAL A 72 -24.26 1.86 7.95
C VAL A 72 -25.24 2.62 7.06
N ASP A 73 -24.93 3.91 6.91
CA ASP A 73 -25.59 4.95 6.13
C ASP A 73 -27.01 5.34 6.59
N PHE A 74 -27.08 6.44 7.36
CA PHE A 74 -28.32 7.00 7.91
C PHE A 74 -29.28 7.54 6.85
N ASP A 75 -28.78 7.85 5.65
CA ASP A 75 -29.53 8.55 4.60
C ASP A 75 -30.40 7.61 3.74
N GLN A 76 -30.29 6.29 3.96
CA GLN A 76 -31.14 5.30 3.32
C GLN A 76 -31.84 4.48 4.40
N ASP A 77 -33.14 4.20 4.19
CA ASP A 77 -33.98 3.40 5.09
C ASP A 77 -33.63 1.90 5.03
N TYR A 78 -32.34 1.57 5.15
CA TYR A 78 -31.87 0.19 5.13
C TYR A 78 -32.34 -0.57 6.36
N ARG A 79 -32.73 -1.82 6.13
CA ARG A 79 -33.17 -2.70 7.22
C ARG A 79 -32.02 -2.96 8.18
N THR A 80 -32.31 -2.81 9.47
CA THR A 80 -31.38 -3.19 10.54
C THR A 80 -31.92 -4.41 11.27
N TYR A 81 -31.14 -5.48 11.23
CA TYR A 81 -31.51 -6.74 11.86
C TYR A 81 -31.21 -6.70 13.35
N ASN A 82 -32.09 -7.29 14.17
CA ASN A 82 -31.70 -7.75 15.49
C ASN A 82 -31.12 -9.18 15.42
N SER A 83 -30.57 -9.66 16.54
CA SER A 83 -29.94 -10.99 16.58
C SER A 83 -30.89 -12.15 16.24
N ASN A 84 -32.18 -12.06 16.59
CA ASN A 84 -33.16 -13.10 16.29
C ASN A 84 -33.54 -13.11 14.81
N GLU A 85 -33.73 -11.93 14.22
CA GLU A 85 -34.00 -11.82 12.78
C GLU A 85 -32.86 -12.36 11.94
N PHE A 86 -31.61 -12.01 12.29
CA PHE A 86 -30.44 -12.51 11.58
C PHE A 86 -30.30 -14.02 11.72
N TYR A 87 -30.52 -14.56 12.93
CA TYR A 87 -30.57 -16.00 13.15
C TYR A 87 -31.64 -16.69 12.28
N ASN A 88 -32.85 -16.14 12.23
CA ASN A 88 -33.96 -16.71 11.47
C ASN A 88 -33.68 -16.67 9.96
N LEU A 89 -33.02 -15.61 9.47
CA LEU A 89 -32.55 -15.53 8.09
C LEU A 89 -31.58 -16.67 7.77
N LEU A 90 -30.52 -16.85 8.58
CA LEU A 90 -29.55 -17.94 8.35
C LEU A 90 -30.20 -19.32 8.44
N TYR A 91 -31.11 -19.50 9.38
CA TYR A 91 -31.88 -20.74 9.52
C TYR A 91 -32.72 -21.03 8.28
N GLY A 92 -33.42 -20.03 7.75
CA GLY A 92 -34.25 -20.14 6.55
C GLY A 92 -33.46 -20.34 5.26
N LEU A 93 -32.25 -19.78 5.17
CA LEU A 93 -31.33 -20.01 4.06
C LEU A 93 -30.76 -21.44 4.07
N GLY A 94 -30.45 -21.95 5.26
CA GLY A 94 -29.85 -23.27 5.45
C GLY A 94 -28.36 -23.30 5.06
N GLY A 95 -27.65 -24.31 5.59
CA GLY A 95 -26.19 -24.37 5.51
C GLY A 95 -25.60 -24.36 4.09
N PHE A 96 -26.30 -24.95 3.12
CA PHE A 96 -25.84 -24.95 1.72
C PHE A 96 -25.77 -23.54 1.13
N LYS A 97 -26.85 -22.75 1.25
CA LYS A 97 -26.88 -21.37 0.74
C LYS A 97 -25.91 -20.45 1.48
N ILE A 98 -25.75 -20.65 2.79
CA ILE A 98 -24.75 -19.89 3.57
C ILE A 98 -23.34 -20.16 3.07
N LYS A 99 -22.97 -21.40 2.75
CA LYS A 99 -21.66 -21.71 2.17
C LYS A 99 -21.45 -21.07 0.79
N MET A 100 -22.48 -20.98 -0.03
CA MET A 100 -22.42 -20.27 -1.31
C MET A 100 -22.16 -18.77 -1.11
N ILE A 101 -22.90 -18.12 -0.20
CA ILE A 101 -22.70 -16.71 0.16
C ILE A 101 -21.28 -16.47 0.70
N ILE A 102 -20.81 -17.36 1.58
CA ILE A 102 -19.43 -17.29 2.09
C ILE A 102 -18.44 -17.32 0.92
N GLY A 103 -18.58 -18.27 -0.01
CA GLY A 103 -17.70 -18.38 -1.17
C GLY A 103 -17.63 -17.12 -2.04
N VAL A 104 -18.75 -16.40 -2.19
CA VAL A 104 -18.82 -15.14 -2.95
C VAL A 104 -18.04 -14.01 -2.27
N HIS A 105 -18.12 -13.89 -0.95
CA HIS A 105 -17.54 -12.76 -0.21
C HIS A 105 -16.20 -13.05 0.45
N PHE A 106 -15.78 -14.32 0.49
CA PHE A 106 -14.59 -14.77 1.20
C PHE A 106 -13.34 -13.98 0.80
N ARG A 107 -13.09 -13.86 -0.52
CA ARG A 107 -11.89 -13.16 -1.01
C ARG A 107 -11.87 -11.70 -0.61
N THR A 108 -12.98 -10.96 -0.75
CA THR A 108 -13.03 -9.56 -0.32
C THR A 108 -12.68 -9.38 1.14
N LEU A 109 -13.23 -10.22 2.01
CA LEU A 109 -12.98 -10.16 3.45
C LEU A 109 -11.55 -10.57 3.81
N GLU A 110 -11.00 -11.56 3.11
CA GLU A 110 -9.58 -11.92 3.21
C GLU A 110 -8.68 -10.72 2.83
N ARG A 111 -8.94 -10.06 1.69
CA ARG A 111 -8.17 -8.88 1.27
C ARG A 111 -8.32 -7.71 2.23
N LEU A 112 -9.52 -7.48 2.77
CA LEU A 112 -9.76 -6.48 3.82
C LEU A 112 -8.88 -6.77 5.05
N LYS A 113 -8.84 -8.02 5.51
CA LYS A 113 -8.02 -8.44 6.66
C LYS A 113 -6.52 -8.26 6.39
N GLU A 114 -6.05 -8.65 5.21
CA GLU A 114 -4.67 -8.42 4.77
C GLU A 114 -4.31 -6.92 4.75
N ALA A 115 -5.19 -6.09 4.19
CA ALA A 115 -4.99 -4.65 4.12
C ALA A 115 -4.94 -4.02 5.51
N LYS A 116 -5.84 -4.43 6.42
CA LYS A 116 -5.82 -3.96 7.80
C LYS A 116 -4.52 -4.36 8.52
N ALA A 117 -4.08 -5.61 8.36
CA ALA A 117 -2.84 -6.09 8.97
C ALA A 117 -1.62 -5.32 8.44
N ALA A 118 -1.55 -5.08 7.13
CA ALA A 118 -0.49 -4.27 6.52
C ALA A 118 -0.54 -2.82 7.02
N LEU A 119 -1.72 -2.22 7.19
CA LEU A 119 -1.87 -0.87 7.70
C LEU A 119 -1.47 -0.73 9.19
N ALA A 120 -1.70 -1.77 9.99
CA ALA A 120 -1.44 -1.75 11.43
C ALA A 120 0.04 -1.51 11.78
N VAL A 121 0.95 -2.02 10.94
CA VAL A 121 2.41 -1.88 11.15
C VAL A 121 2.99 -0.60 10.55
N VAL A 122 2.20 0.16 9.79
CA VAL A 122 2.62 1.46 9.26
C VAL A 122 2.85 2.41 10.44
N ARG A 123 3.99 3.11 10.42
CA ARG A 123 4.33 4.13 11.42
C ARG A 123 3.36 5.31 11.36
N GLU A 124 3.00 5.83 12.54
CA GLU A 124 2.16 7.03 12.65
C GLU A 124 2.72 8.23 11.86
N GLY A 125 1.82 8.97 11.21
CA GLY A 125 2.16 10.13 10.41
C GLY A 125 1.22 10.33 9.23
N LYS A 126 1.56 11.29 8.36
CA LYS A 126 0.70 11.70 7.24
C LYS A 126 0.29 10.56 6.31
N MET A 127 1.24 9.68 5.93
CA MET A 127 0.95 8.56 5.02
C MET A 127 0.05 7.51 5.67
N LYS A 128 0.20 7.24 6.98
CA LYS A 128 -0.72 6.38 7.71
C LYS A 128 -2.12 6.96 7.77
N GLY A 129 -2.24 8.27 8.01
CA GLY A 129 -3.52 8.97 7.97
C GLY A 129 -4.22 8.80 6.61
N GLU A 130 -3.50 9.09 5.50
CA GLU A 130 -4.03 8.96 4.14
C GLU A 130 -4.46 7.52 3.81
N LEU A 131 -3.66 6.51 4.20
CA LEU A 131 -4.02 5.11 4.00
C LEU A 131 -5.20 4.68 4.88
N SER A 132 -5.28 5.16 6.11
CA SER A 132 -6.38 4.85 7.03
C SER A 132 -7.69 5.44 6.53
N ASP A 133 -7.67 6.66 6.00
CA ASP A 133 -8.84 7.29 5.39
C ASP A 133 -9.31 6.52 4.15
N ARG A 134 -8.39 6.16 3.25
CA ARG A 134 -8.70 5.32 2.08
C ARG A 134 -9.28 3.98 2.51
N PHE A 135 -8.68 3.31 3.49
CA PHE A 135 -9.16 2.03 4.01
C PHE A 135 -10.58 2.14 4.56
N ARG A 136 -10.83 3.14 5.43
CA ARG A 136 -12.15 3.39 6.00
C ARG A 136 -13.21 3.66 4.94
N LEU A 137 -12.88 4.43 3.89
CA LEU A 137 -13.80 4.69 2.78
C LEU A 137 -14.16 3.39 2.03
N ARG A 138 -13.18 2.50 1.80
CA ARG A 138 -13.42 1.21 1.12
C ARG A 138 -14.21 0.23 1.99
N VAL A 139 -13.93 0.18 3.29
CA VAL A 139 -14.73 -0.59 4.25
C VAL A 139 -16.18 -0.08 4.26
N ARG A 140 -16.40 1.24 4.33
CA ARG A 140 -17.75 1.83 4.27
C ARG A 140 -18.48 1.45 2.99
N ALA A 141 -17.83 1.58 1.84
CA ALA A 141 -18.43 1.23 0.55
C ALA A 141 -18.84 -0.25 0.48
N TYR A 142 -17.97 -1.17 0.93
CA TYR A 142 -18.31 -2.59 0.96
C TYR A 142 -19.42 -2.93 1.97
N ASN A 143 -19.41 -2.28 3.14
CA ASN A 143 -20.48 -2.43 4.12
C ASN A 143 -21.83 -1.95 3.58
N LEU A 144 -21.83 -0.88 2.78
CA LEU A 144 -23.04 -0.38 2.13
C LEU A 144 -23.62 -1.41 1.15
N VAL A 145 -22.76 -2.05 0.35
CA VAL A 145 -23.17 -3.14 -0.57
C VAL A 145 -23.82 -4.28 0.21
N LEU A 146 -23.18 -4.74 1.29
CA LEU A 146 -23.75 -5.79 2.15
C LEU A 146 -25.08 -5.35 2.79
N LYS A 147 -25.14 -4.13 3.33
CA LYS A 147 -26.33 -3.59 3.99
C LYS A 147 -27.51 -3.50 3.03
N ASN A 148 -27.27 -3.04 1.81
CA ASN A 148 -28.27 -3.04 0.74
C ASN A 148 -28.75 -4.46 0.42
N ALA A 149 -27.83 -5.43 0.29
CA ALA A 149 -28.19 -6.82 0.01
C ALA A 149 -29.07 -7.45 1.11
N PHE A 150 -28.83 -7.11 2.38
CA PHE A 150 -29.65 -7.54 3.51
C PHE A 150 -31.00 -6.82 3.63
N SER A 151 -31.20 -5.70 2.93
CA SER A 151 -32.35 -4.82 3.16
C SER A 151 -33.70 -5.33 2.63
N ASP A 152 -33.71 -6.40 1.85
CA ASP A 152 -34.96 -7.03 1.42
C ASP A 152 -35.66 -7.78 2.57
N TYR A 153 -36.98 -7.88 2.49
CA TYR A 153 -37.82 -8.60 3.45
C TYR A 153 -37.94 -10.10 3.15
N HIS A 154 -37.74 -10.50 1.90
CA HIS A 154 -37.84 -11.88 1.46
C HIS A 154 -36.48 -12.58 1.49
N VAL A 155 -36.41 -13.71 2.20
CA VAL A 155 -35.19 -14.52 2.35
C VAL A 155 -34.56 -14.91 1.00
N LYS A 156 -35.39 -15.17 -0.03
CA LYS A 156 -34.91 -15.48 -1.39
C LYS A 156 -34.16 -14.29 -2.01
N ASN A 157 -34.72 -13.10 -1.90
CA ASN A 157 -34.12 -11.90 -2.48
C ASN A 157 -32.83 -11.53 -1.75
N VAL A 158 -32.78 -11.66 -0.42
CA VAL A 158 -31.54 -11.47 0.35
C VAL A 158 -30.44 -12.44 -0.13
N TYR A 159 -30.78 -13.70 -0.38
CA TYR A 159 -29.84 -14.65 -0.97
C TYR A 159 -29.38 -14.19 -2.36
N ASP A 160 -30.30 -13.90 -3.27
CA ASP A 160 -29.98 -13.50 -4.64
C ASP A 160 -29.09 -12.24 -4.66
N ASN A 161 -29.39 -11.24 -3.82
CA ASN A 161 -28.61 -10.01 -3.69
C ASN A 161 -27.19 -10.25 -3.15
N LEU A 162 -27.02 -11.15 -2.17
CA LEU A 162 -25.69 -11.51 -1.66
C LEU A 162 -24.88 -12.31 -2.68
N MET A 163 -25.55 -13.08 -3.54
CA MET A 163 -24.90 -13.83 -4.61
C MET A 163 -24.50 -12.95 -5.82
N ASP A 164 -25.17 -11.82 -6.03
CA ASP A 164 -24.91 -10.88 -7.13
C ASP A 164 -23.63 -10.04 -6.94
N TYR A 165 -22.98 -10.15 -5.77
CA TYR A 165 -21.73 -9.45 -5.52
C TYR A 165 -20.60 -9.93 -6.44
N ASN A 166 -20.02 -8.99 -7.18
CA ASN A 166 -19.04 -9.24 -8.25
C ASN A 166 -17.57 -9.16 -7.81
N GLY A 167 -17.28 -8.92 -6.52
CA GLY A 167 -15.90 -8.81 -6.04
C GLY A 167 -15.22 -7.46 -6.29
N GLU A 168 -15.94 -6.41 -6.70
CA GLU A 168 -15.35 -5.10 -7.05
C GLU A 168 -14.47 -4.49 -5.95
N SER A 169 -14.73 -4.82 -4.69
CA SER A 169 -13.98 -4.28 -3.55
C SER A 169 -12.63 -4.97 -3.32
N GLU A 170 -12.43 -6.18 -3.87
CA GLU A 170 -11.20 -6.97 -3.70
C GLU A 170 -9.96 -6.17 -4.11
N GLY A 171 -10.01 -5.54 -5.29
CA GLY A 171 -8.89 -4.78 -5.85
C GLY A 171 -8.49 -3.58 -5.00
N TYR A 172 -9.45 -2.89 -4.38
CA TYR A 172 -9.16 -1.73 -3.54
C TYR A 172 -8.43 -2.11 -2.25
N PHE A 173 -8.79 -3.24 -1.63
CA PHE A 173 -8.08 -3.72 -0.45
C PHE A 173 -6.67 -4.22 -0.80
N VAL A 174 -6.51 -4.87 -1.96
CA VAL A 174 -5.18 -5.23 -2.49
C VAL A 174 -4.30 -4.00 -2.69
N GLU A 175 -4.82 -2.94 -3.32
CA GLU A 175 -4.08 -1.69 -3.53
C GLU A 175 -3.62 -1.07 -2.20
N ILE A 176 -4.52 -1.00 -1.20
CA ILE A 176 -4.18 -0.44 0.12
C ILE A 176 -3.14 -1.28 0.84
N ARG A 177 -3.24 -2.61 0.77
CA ARG A 177 -2.26 -3.54 1.34
C ARG A 177 -0.87 -3.30 0.74
N ASP A 178 -0.79 -3.20 -0.59
CA ASP A 178 0.49 -3.06 -1.30
C ASP A 178 1.09 -1.67 -1.07
N ASP A 179 0.27 -0.63 -1.04
CA ASP A 179 0.69 0.72 -0.65
C ASP A 179 1.21 0.77 0.80
N ALA A 180 0.54 0.10 1.75
CA ALA A 180 0.97 0.05 3.14
C ALA A 180 2.32 -0.68 3.31
N LYS A 181 2.54 -1.76 2.55
CA LYS A 181 3.85 -2.43 2.48
C LYS A 181 4.92 -1.49 1.91
N GLY A 182 4.62 -0.79 0.82
CA GLY A 182 5.49 0.23 0.25
C GLY A 182 5.91 1.30 1.25
N VAL A 183 4.93 1.85 1.98
CA VAL A 183 5.18 2.86 3.02
C VAL A 183 6.02 2.30 4.17
N THR A 184 5.80 1.05 4.57
CA THR A 184 6.57 0.42 5.64
C THR A 184 8.02 0.19 5.21
N GLU A 185 8.25 -0.58 4.16
CA GLU A 185 9.58 -1.01 3.74
C GLU A 185 10.45 0.15 3.26
N VAL A 186 9.90 1.01 2.40
CA VAL A 186 10.65 2.15 1.83
C VAL A 186 10.70 3.32 2.80
N GLY A 187 9.70 3.46 3.67
CA GLY A 187 9.71 4.44 4.76
C GLY A 187 10.82 4.15 5.76
N GLU A 188 10.99 2.89 6.18
CA GLU A 188 12.09 2.46 7.04
C GLU A 188 13.44 2.71 6.38
N LEU A 189 13.60 2.28 5.12
CA LEU A 189 14.80 2.60 4.33
C LEU A 189 15.11 4.10 4.36
N TYR A 190 14.11 4.95 4.07
CA TYR A 190 14.29 6.40 4.00
C TYR A 190 14.79 7.02 5.32
N LEU A 191 14.41 6.45 6.48
CA LEU A 191 14.90 6.91 7.78
C LEU A 191 16.38 6.55 8.00
N GLU A 192 16.84 5.41 7.47
CA GLU A 192 18.24 4.97 7.54
C GLU A 192 19.17 5.78 6.63
N LEU A 193 18.65 6.34 5.54
CA LEU A 193 19.44 7.09 4.56
C LEU A 193 20.10 8.33 5.17
N VAL A 194 21.33 8.64 4.75
CA VAL A 194 21.97 9.91 5.13
C VAL A 194 21.30 11.09 4.42
N ALA A 195 21.54 12.32 4.88
CA ALA A 195 20.88 13.53 4.38
C ALA A 195 20.94 13.67 2.84
N LYS A 196 22.10 13.37 2.24
CA LYS A 196 22.31 13.44 0.78
C LYS A 196 21.47 12.42 0.01
N GLU A 197 21.35 11.19 0.52
CA GLU A 197 20.55 10.13 -0.09
C GLU A 197 19.05 10.43 0.04
N ARG A 198 18.61 11.01 1.16
CA ARG A 198 17.22 11.49 1.32
C ARG A 198 16.85 12.58 0.30
N LEU A 199 17.78 13.50 0.02
CA LEU A 199 17.57 14.52 -1.02
C LEU A 199 17.40 13.89 -2.40
N VAL A 200 18.17 12.86 -2.72
CA VAL A 200 18.03 12.07 -3.95
C VAL A 200 16.64 11.44 -4.05
N VAL A 201 16.15 10.79 -2.99
CA VAL A 201 14.81 10.19 -2.98
C VAL A 201 13.72 11.25 -3.17
N ASN A 202 13.83 12.39 -2.48
CA ASN A 202 12.87 13.48 -2.63
C ASN A 202 12.90 14.10 -4.04
N TYR A 203 14.08 14.19 -4.66
CA TYR A 203 14.23 14.65 -6.03
C TYR A 203 13.58 13.68 -7.02
N MET A 204 13.81 12.37 -6.87
CA MET A 204 13.13 11.36 -7.69
C MET A 204 11.61 11.49 -7.59
N ILE A 205 11.07 11.58 -6.37
CA ILE A 205 9.63 11.74 -6.13
C ILE A 205 9.11 13.00 -6.82
N LYS A 206 9.79 14.14 -6.64
CA LYS A 206 9.41 15.41 -7.27
C LYS A 206 9.28 15.28 -8.79
N ILE A 207 10.15 14.50 -9.43
CA ILE A 207 10.11 14.29 -10.88
C ILE A 207 8.98 13.34 -11.27
N VAL A 208 8.94 12.15 -10.66
CA VAL A 208 8.00 11.09 -11.05
C VAL A 208 6.55 11.44 -10.73
N THR A 209 6.30 12.37 -9.80
CA THR A 209 4.95 12.90 -9.53
C THR A 209 4.62 14.20 -10.27
N ASN A 210 5.57 14.81 -11.00
CA ASN A 210 5.31 16.05 -11.73
C ASN A 210 4.70 15.75 -13.12
N PRO A 211 3.45 16.16 -13.40
CA PRO A 211 2.78 15.88 -14.68
C PRO A 211 3.33 16.71 -15.86
N LYS A 212 4.11 17.77 -15.60
CA LYS A 212 4.69 18.61 -16.65
C LYS A 212 5.92 17.96 -17.31
N ILE A 213 6.62 17.09 -16.59
CA ILE A 213 7.81 16.40 -17.09
C ILE A 213 7.36 15.21 -17.93
N GLY A 214 7.81 15.15 -19.18
CA GLY A 214 7.49 14.03 -20.09
C GLY A 214 6.07 14.03 -20.65
N ARG A 215 5.29 15.11 -20.44
CA ARG A 215 3.88 15.20 -20.88
C ARG A 215 3.72 14.94 -22.38
N GLY A 216 4.58 15.52 -23.21
CA GLY A 216 4.54 15.33 -24.67
C GLY A 216 4.91 13.93 -25.15
N HIS A 217 5.44 13.08 -24.26
CA HIS A 217 5.85 11.71 -24.57
C HIS A 217 4.95 10.64 -23.95
N GLY A 218 3.90 11.04 -23.20
CA GLY A 218 2.99 10.10 -22.55
C GLY A 218 3.60 9.34 -21.36
N TYR A 219 4.65 9.88 -20.72
CA TYR A 219 5.28 9.23 -19.58
C TYR A 219 4.34 9.12 -18.37
N LYS A 220 4.45 8.01 -17.63
CA LYS A 220 3.66 7.76 -16.41
C LYS A 220 3.91 8.85 -15.38
N THR A 221 2.83 9.37 -14.81
CA THR A 221 2.89 10.25 -13.64
C THR A 221 2.28 9.55 -12.44
N TYR A 222 3.10 9.37 -11.40
CA TYR A 222 2.67 8.80 -10.13
C TYR A 222 1.82 9.83 -9.38
N LYS A 223 0.72 9.39 -8.79
CA LYS A 223 -0.27 10.24 -8.12
C LYS A 223 0.32 10.92 -6.89
N ASN A 224 1.10 10.21 -6.12
CA ASN A 224 1.67 10.68 -4.86
C ASN A 224 2.93 9.87 -4.48
N ARG A 225 3.50 10.18 -3.31
CA ARG A 225 4.64 9.47 -2.74
C ARG A 225 4.31 8.00 -2.44
N ILE A 226 3.07 7.70 -2.02
CA ILE A 226 2.65 6.35 -1.62
C ILE A 226 2.71 5.40 -2.82
N GLU A 227 2.13 5.78 -3.97
CA GLU A 227 2.20 4.98 -5.21
C GLU A 227 3.65 4.74 -5.66
N PHE A 228 4.52 5.74 -5.49
CA PHE A 228 5.93 5.56 -5.83
C PHE A 228 6.66 4.64 -4.83
N TYR A 229 6.33 4.71 -3.54
CA TYR A 229 6.91 3.82 -2.53
C TYR A 229 6.47 2.37 -2.74
N GLU A 230 5.24 2.16 -3.16
CA GLU A 230 4.73 0.84 -3.57
C GLU A 230 5.57 0.25 -4.72
N LEU A 231 5.85 1.05 -5.76
CA LEU A 231 6.76 0.64 -6.84
C LEU A 231 8.16 0.31 -6.32
N LEU A 232 8.72 1.17 -5.47
CA LEU A 232 10.06 0.96 -4.92
C LEU A 232 10.12 -0.31 -4.07
N SER A 233 9.09 -0.63 -3.31
CA SER A 233 8.97 -1.91 -2.60
C SER A 233 8.96 -3.10 -3.57
N LYS A 234 8.19 -3.01 -4.67
CA LYS A 234 8.18 -4.03 -5.74
C LYS A 234 9.53 -4.23 -6.44
N LEU A 235 10.38 -3.21 -6.50
CA LEU A 235 11.77 -3.36 -6.98
C LEU A 235 12.63 -4.17 -6.01
N GLY A 236 12.30 -4.15 -4.72
CA GLY A 236 13.10 -4.74 -3.64
C GLY A 236 14.16 -3.78 -3.11
N ILE A 237 14.30 -3.75 -1.78
CA ILE A 237 15.13 -2.77 -1.06
C ILE A 237 16.59 -2.75 -1.51
N ALA A 238 17.16 -3.90 -1.89
CA ALA A 238 18.54 -3.97 -2.40
C ALA A 238 18.71 -3.15 -3.69
N ARG A 239 17.79 -3.30 -4.65
CA ARG A 239 17.79 -2.53 -5.90
C ARG A 239 17.50 -1.06 -5.64
N VAL A 240 16.59 -0.73 -4.72
CA VAL A 240 16.33 0.67 -4.34
C VAL A 240 17.58 1.33 -3.77
N LYS A 241 18.33 0.65 -2.88
CA LYS A 241 19.61 1.15 -2.35
C LYS A 241 20.63 1.41 -3.46
N GLU A 242 20.70 0.54 -4.46
CA GLU A 242 21.58 0.72 -5.61
C GLU A 242 21.18 1.94 -6.46
N LEU A 243 19.90 2.09 -6.77
CA LEU A 243 19.41 3.26 -7.52
C LEU A 243 19.71 4.57 -6.78
N ILE A 244 19.50 4.59 -5.46
CA ILE A 244 19.83 5.76 -4.63
C ILE A 244 21.33 6.09 -4.72
N ARG A 245 22.21 5.08 -4.64
CA ARG A 245 23.66 5.27 -4.79
C ARG A 245 24.04 5.78 -6.17
N LEU A 246 23.47 5.21 -7.23
CA LEU A 246 23.68 5.65 -8.61
C LEU A 246 23.33 7.14 -8.76
N HIS A 247 22.15 7.54 -8.28
CA HIS A 247 21.73 8.94 -8.27
C HIS A 247 22.63 9.84 -7.43
N ALA A 248 23.05 9.38 -6.24
CA ALA A 248 23.96 10.14 -5.36
C ALA A 248 25.34 10.33 -5.98
N ASN A 249 25.84 9.32 -6.72
CA ASN A 249 27.12 9.38 -7.42
C ASN A 249 27.06 10.37 -8.59
N ASN A 250 25.96 10.38 -9.37
CA ASN A 250 25.74 11.40 -10.40
C ASN A 250 25.80 12.82 -9.83
N VAL A 251 25.11 13.07 -8.71
CA VAL A 251 25.14 14.39 -8.05
C VAL A 251 26.55 14.75 -7.60
N THR A 252 27.32 13.77 -7.09
CA THR A 252 28.73 13.97 -6.70
C THR A 252 29.59 14.37 -7.89
N ALA A 253 29.57 13.56 -8.96
CA ALA A 253 30.35 13.80 -10.15
C ALA A 253 30.00 15.16 -10.80
N LYS A 254 28.71 15.51 -10.84
CA LYS A 254 28.25 16.82 -11.31
C LYS A 254 28.84 17.96 -10.49
N ASN A 255 28.75 17.88 -9.16
CA ASN A 255 29.24 18.94 -8.27
C ASN A 255 30.76 19.08 -8.35
N GLU A 256 31.50 17.99 -8.50
CA GLU A 256 32.95 18.03 -8.72
C GLU A 256 33.29 18.68 -10.06
N ALA A 257 32.58 18.33 -11.14
CA ALA A 257 32.76 18.97 -12.44
C ALA A 257 32.49 20.48 -12.35
N LEU A 258 31.35 20.88 -11.77
CA LEU A 258 30.99 22.29 -11.59
C LEU A 258 32.05 23.06 -10.79
N HIS A 259 32.58 22.45 -9.72
CA HIS A 259 33.62 23.05 -8.89
C HIS A 259 34.91 23.32 -9.67
N VAL A 260 35.32 22.39 -10.54
CA VAL A 260 36.49 22.58 -11.40
C VAL A 260 36.22 23.61 -12.50
N ILE A 261 35.06 23.55 -13.16
CA ILE A 261 34.65 24.51 -14.20
C ILE A 261 34.71 25.95 -13.67
N ASN A 262 34.22 26.18 -12.45
CA ASN A 262 34.22 27.51 -11.83
C ASN A 262 35.63 28.09 -11.59
N ARG A 263 36.68 27.27 -11.67
CA ARG A 263 38.08 27.67 -11.52
C ARG A 263 38.80 27.89 -12.86
N VAL A 264 38.14 27.62 -13.99
CA VAL A 264 38.67 27.92 -15.33
C VAL A 264 38.70 29.44 -15.52
N LYS A 265 39.89 29.98 -15.85
CA LYS A 265 40.11 31.42 -16.02
C LYS A 265 39.50 31.95 -17.31
N ASP A 266 39.66 31.21 -18.40
CA ASP A 266 39.10 31.58 -19.71
C ASP A 266 37.56 31.54 -19.65
N SER A 267 36.95 32.70 -19.90
CA SER A 267 35.50 32.86 -19.76
C SER A 267 34.71 32.08 -20.81
N GLN A 268 35.22 31.98 -22.04
CA GLN A 268 34.53 31.30 -23.12
C GLN A 268 34.55 29.79 -22.89
N ALA A 269 35.72 29.23 -22.61
CA ALA A 269 35.90 27.82 -22.25
C ALA A 269 35.06 27.43 -21.03
N ARG A 270 35.02 28.29 -20.00
CA ARG A 270 34.17 28.07 -18.83
C ARG A 270 32.70 28.01 -19.23
N GLN A 271 32.23 28.95 -20.04
CA GLN A 271 30.84 28.98 -20.49
C GLN A 271 30.47 27.76 -21.34
N ASP A 272 31.36 27.32 -22.24
CA ASP A 272 31.12 26.13 -23.07
C ASP A 272 30.99 24.86 -22.21
N LEU A 273 31.82 24.72 -21.17
CA LEU A 273 31.76 23.61 -20.22
C LEU A 273 30.48 23.66 -19.37
N LEU A 274 30.09 24.85 -18.89
CA LEU A 274 28.82 25.04 -18.17
C LEU A 274 27.62 24.67 -19.06
N ASN A 275 27.62 25.06 -20.33
CA ASN A 275 26.55 24.72 -21.26
C ASN A 275 26.41 23.20 -21.43
N ARG A 276 27.52 22.47 -21.59
CA ARG A 276 27.51 21.00 -21.68
C ARG A 276 27.02 20.33 -20.40
N LEU A 277 27.43 20.84 -19.24
CA LEU A 277 26.95 20.35 -17.94
C LEU A 277 25.44 20.59 -17.78
N ASN A 278 24.96 21.78 -18.15
CA ASN A 278 23.54 22.14 -18.08
C ASN A 278 22.68 21.28 -19.02
N VAL A 279 23.15 20.97 -20.23
CA VAL A 279 22.44 20.05 -21.15
C VAL A 279 22.20 18.68 -20.50
N LEU A 280 23.18 18.14 -19.78
CA LEU A 280 23.03 16.88 -19.05
C LEU A 280 22.05 17.01 -17.89
N GLU A 281 22.14 18.11 -17.13
CA GLU A 281 21.26 18.39 -15.99
C GLU A 281 19.80 18.57 -16.41
N ASP A 282 19.55 19.33 -17.47
CA ASP A 282 18.21 19.62 -17.98
C ASP A 282 17.55 18.38 -18.60
N GLY A 283 18.35 17.49 -19.21
CA GLY A 283 17.87 16.22 -19.75
C GLY A 283 17.53 15.17 -18.70
N TYR A 284 18.18 15.23 -17.52
CA TYR A 284 18.10 14.19 -16.49
C TYR A 284 16.68 13.94 -15.97
N PRO A 285 15.86 14.95 -15.62
CA PRO A 285 14.49 14.73 -15.16
C PRO A 285 13.62 13.97 -16.16
N SER A 286 13.74 14.30 -17.44
CA SER A 286 12.97 13.63 -18.50
C SER A 286 13.40 12.17 -18.65
N ARG A 287 14.71 11.89 -18.58
CA ARG A 287 15.24 10.52 -18.64
C ARG A 287 14.81 9.70 -17.42
N LEU A 288 14.90 10.26 -16.22
CA LEU A 288 14.41 9.62 -14.99
C LEU A 288 12.93 9.25 -15.12
N LYS A 289 12.11 10.21 -15.58
CA LYS A 289 10.67 10.03 -15.76
C LYS A 289 10.36 8.92 -16.77
N LEU A 290 11.07 8.86 -17.89
CA LEU A 290 10.96 7.79 -18.88
C LEU A 290 11.23 6.42 -18.26
N VAL A 291 12.35 6.28 -17.54
CA VAL A 291 12.75 5.01 -16.93
C VAL A 291 11.67 4.51 -15.96
N PHE A 292 11.17 5.36 -15.07
CA PHE A 292 10.09 5.00 -14.14
C PHE A 292 8.70 4.90 -14.79
N SER A 293 8.60 5.12 -16.11
CA SER A 293 7.41 4.78 -16.90
C SER A 293 7.46 3.36 -17.47
N GLY A 294 8.53 2.60 -17.19
CA GLY A 294 8.65 1.21 -17.60
C GLY A 294 7.49 0.33 -17.10
N PRO A 295 7.12 -0.72 -17.85
CA PRO A 295 5.92 -1.50 -17.57
C PRO A 295 6.09 -2.50 -16.41
N THR A 296 7.33 -2.86 -16.06
CA THR A 296 7.62 -3.81 -14.97
C THR A 296 8.77 -3.32 -14.09
N PRO A 297 8.83 -3.73 -12.81
CA PRO A 297 9.93 -3.39 -11.92
C PRO A 297 11.30 -3.79 -12.47
N ASP A 298 11.44 -4.99 -13.06
CA ASP A 298 12.71 -5.44 -13.64
C ASP A 298 13.17 -4.55 -14.80
N LEU A 299 12.26 -4.15 -15.68
CA LEU A 299 12.60 -3.27 -16.79
C LEU A 299 12.95 -1.87 -16.31
N ILE A 300 12.24 -1.35 -15.30
CA ILE A 300 12.57 -0.06 -14.66
C ILE A 300 13.99 -0.11 -14.10
N TYR A 301 14.33 -1.15 -13.32
CA TYR A 301 15.65 -1.30 -12.74
C TYR A 301 16.74 -1.39 -13.82
N ASN A 302 16.57 -2.28 -14.79
CA ASN A 302 17.54 -2.49 -15.86
C ASN A 302 17.75 -1.21 -16.69
N GLN A 303 16.68 -0.47 -17.00
CA GLN A 303 16.81 0.81 -17.69
C GLN A 303 17.47 1.89 -16.82
N ALA A 304 17.20 1.88 -15.52
CA ALA A 304 17.80 2.84 -14.60
C ALA A 304 19.32 2.68 -14.54
N VAL A 305 19.81 1.47 -14.28
CA VAL A 305 21.26 1.22 -14.18
C VAL A 305 22.00 1.48 -15.48
N ASN A 306 21.37 1.23 -16.63
CA ASN A 306 22.00 1.39 -17.94
C ASN A 306 21.91 2.81 -18.51
N SER A 307 20.97 3.63 -18.03
CA SER A 307 20.68 4.90 -18.72
C SER A 307 20.54 6.12 -17.84
N LEU A 308 20.68 5.95 -16.52
CA LEU A 308 20.73 7.04 -15.57
C LEU A 308 22.13 7.23 -15.00
N ASP A 309 23.13 6.45 -15.43
CA ASP A 309 24.54 6.70 -15.10
C ASP A 309 25.12 7.78 -16.04
N TYR A 310 25.35 8.96 -15.48
CA TYR A 310 25.92 10.13 -16.14
C TYR A 310 27.32 10.42 -15.60
N ILE A 311 27.87 9.57 -14.72
CA ILE A 311 29.14 9.79 -14.02
C ILE A 311 30.27 10.00 -15.04
N VAL A 312 30.37 9.12 -16.05
CA VAL A 312 31.41 9.21 -17.09
C VAL A 312 31.33 10.55 -17.82
N SER A 313 30.13 11.00 -18.18
CA SER A 313 29.93 12.29 -18.85
C SER A 313 30.38 13.46 -17.99
N PHE A 314 30.05 13.47 -16.69
CA PHE A 314 30.50 14.51 -15.77
C PHE A 314 32.02 14.47 -15.51
N VAL A 315 32.60 13.27 -15.38
CA VAL A 315 34.05 13.09 -15.21
C VAL A 315 34.82 13.58 -16.44
N ASN A 316 34.32 13.33 -17.65
CA ASN A 316 34.94 13.84 -18.87
C ASN A 316 34.93 15.37 -18.91
N ILE A 317 33.81 16.01 -18.55
CA ILE A 317 33.72 17.47 -18.44
C ILE A 317 34.69 18.00 -17.37
N LYS A 318 34.78 17.34 -16.21
CA LYS A 318 35.71 17.70 -15.13
C LYS A 318 37.17 17.65 -15.60
N ASN A 319 37.59 16.55 -16.22
CA ASN A 319 38.97 16.37 -16.68
C ASN A 319 39.36 17.42 -17.74
N GLU A 320 38.43 17.74 -18.64
CA GLU A 320 38.63 18.80 -19.63
C GLU A 320 38.73 20.18 -18.97
N ALA A 321 37.91 20.45 -17.94
CA ALA A 321 37.99 21.68 -17.18
C ALA A 321 39.32 21.81 -16.41
N ASP A 322 39.84 20.73 -15.82
CA ASP A 322 41.14 20.72 -15.14
C ASP A 322 42.29 20.98 -16.11
N ALA A 323 42.25 20.40 -17.32
CA ALA A 323 43.25 20.66 -18.36
C ALA A 323 43.26 22.13 -18.80
N ARG A 324 42.09 22.77 -18.88
CA ARG A 324 41.97 24.20 -19.24
C ARG A 324 42.26 25.16 -18.08
N ARG A 325 42.34 24.65 -16.84
CA ARG A 325 42.63 25.43 -15.63
C ARG A 325 44.12 25.70 -15.44
N ASN A 326 44.97 24.77 -15.86
CA ASN A 326 46.43 24.86 -15.79
C ASN A 326 47.03 24.91 -17.22
N PRO A 327 46.74 25.97 -18.01
CA PRO A 327 47.28 26.09 -19.36
C PRO A 327 48.80 26.25 -19.37
#